data_AF-A0A7W0WXA5-F1
#
_entry.id   AF-A0A7W0WXA5-F1
#
_cell.length_a   1.000
_cell.length_b   1.000
_cell.length_c   1.000
_cell.angle_alpha   90.00
_cell.angle_beta   90.00
_cell.angle_gamma   90.00
#
_symmetry.space_group_name_H-M   'P 1'
#
loop_
_entity.id
_entity.type
_entity.pdbx_description
1 polymer ?
#
loop_
_entity_poly.entity_id
_entity_poly.type
_entity_poly.pdbx_seq_one_letter_code
_entity_poly.pdbx_strand_id
1 'polypeptide(L)'
;MSARTLLVSSVVAIAVLLSTAAPANAEKPNAAFAGKIMLSDKRFPSQAKSLSAFNAKIRSQSKTNFQEDKDKKQWKVHFAGFLRQPLNDLEYIVKVYEMSGGRQQLLLTFEQFTHERGQTALLSNMTLERKHVGVNKELMITMESKGRVLASNRFRILGQGEKYTGKVDFSEEEASGGPKEE
;
A
#
# COMPACT_ATOMS: atom_id res chain seq x y z
N MET A 1 0.75 33.38 -86.82
CA MET A 1 -0.27 32.40 -86.41
C MET A 1 0.44 31.15 -85.90
N SER A 2 -0.19 30.47 -84.92
CA SER A 2 0.13 29.14 -84.36
C SER A 2 1.25 29.10 -83.31
N ALA A 3 0.94 29.16 -82.01
CA ALA A 3 0.39 28.10 -81.12
C ALA A 3 1.53 27.29 -80.43
N ARG A 4 1.89 27.66 -79.20
CA ARG A 4 1.58 26.95 -77.94
C ARG A 4 2.10 25.51 -77.88
N THR A 5 3.15 25.27 -77.10
CA THR A 5 3.21 24.10 -76.20
C THR A 5 4.15 24.38 -75.03
N LEU A 6 3.57 24.48 -73.83
CA LEU A 6 4.27 24.45 -72.55
C LEU A 6 4.47 22.98 -72.17
N LEU A 7 5.70 22.54 -71.93
CA LEU A 7 5.98 21.27 -71.26
C LEU A 7 6.53 21.59 -69.87
N VAL A 8 5.63 21.49 -68.90
CA VAL A 8 5.91 21.52 -67.46
C VAL A 8 6.57 20.18 -67.10
N SER A 9 7.83 20.21 -66.69
CA SER A 9 8.53 19.03 -66.19
C SER A 9 8.24 18.88 -64.69
N SER A 10 7.44 17.89 -64.34
CA SER A 10 7.07 17.56 -62.96
C SER A 10 8.26 16.98 -62.19
N VAL A 11 8.75 17.72 -61.19
CA VAL A 11 9.66 17.21 -60.16
C VAL A 11 8.85 16.36 -59.19
N VAL A 12 9.02 15.04 -59.25
CA VAL A 12 8.48 14.11 -58.25
C VAL A 12 9.39 14.15 -57.02
N ALA A 13 9.00 14.94 -56.02
CA ALA A 13 9.61 14.92 -54.69
C ALA A 13 9.11 13.69 -53.93
N ILE A 14 9.95 12.66 -53.81
CA ILE A 14 9.72 11.54 -52.90
C ILE A 14 10.00 12.04 -51.49
N ALA A 15 8.93 12.46 -50.79
CA ALA A 15 8.97 12.75 -49.37
C ALA A 15 9.11 11.42 -48.61
N VAL A 16 10.32 11.13 -48.15
CA VAL A 16 10.57 10.07 -47.16
C VAL A 16 9.85 10.47 -45.88
N LEU A 17 8.69 9.85 -45.64
CA LEU A 17 8.00 9.86 -44.36
C LEU A 17 8.91 9.18 -43.34
N LEU A 18 9.73 9.97 -42.64
CA LEU A 18 10.30 9.57 -41.36
C LEU A 18 9.14 9.41 -40.39
N SER A 19 8.58 8.22 -40.35
CA SER A 19 7.73 7.75 -39.27
C SER A 19 8.53 7.87 -37.98
N THR A 20 8.35 8.98 -37.28
CA THR A 20 8.76 9.12 -35.89
C THR A 20 7.97 8.08 -35.11
N ALA A 21 8.55 6.89 -34.97
CA ALA A 21 8.10 5.92 -33.98
C ALA A 21 8.22 6.64 -32.64
N ALA A 22 7.11 7.18 -32.15
CA ALA A 22 6.99 7.62 -30.78
C ALA A 22 7.50 6.46 -29.92
N PRO A 23 8.39 6.69 -28.94
CA PRO A 23 8.82 5.61 -28.06
C PRO A 23 7.54 5.02 -27.49
N ALA A 24 7.33 3.73 -27.76
CA ALA A 24 6.28 2.97 -27.11
C ALA A 24 6.55 3.13 -25.61
N ASN A 25 5.79 4.02 -24.95
CA ASN A 25 5.85 4.20 -23.52
C ASN A 25 5.49 2.83 -22.95
N ALA A 26 6.51 2.05 -22.62
CA ALA A 26 6.34 0.78 -21.94
C ALA A 26 5.55 1.10 -20.67
N GLU A 27 4.27 0.76 -20.70
CA GLU A 27 3.34 1.07 -19.64
C GLU A 27 3.91 0.47 -18.36
N LYS A 28 4.41 1.34 -17.47
CA LYS A 28 5.13 0.86 -16.30
C LYS A 28 4.15 0.04 -15.48
N PRO A 29 4.53 -1.16 -15.00
CA PRO A 29 3.62 -1.99 -14.22
C PRO A 29 2.97 -1.29 -13.02
N ASN A 30 3.69 -0.28 -12.52
CA ASN A 30 3.30 0.59 -11.43
C ASN A 30 2.17 1.58 -11.71
N ALA A 31 1.90 1.94 -12.97
CA ALA A 31 1.06 3.10 -13.29
C ALA A 31 -0.35 2.98 -12.69
N ALA A 32 -0.92 1.77 -12.72
CA ALA A 32 -2.26 1.50 -12.22
C ALA A 32 -2.42 1.63 -10.70
N PHE A 33 -1.32 1.56 -9.94
CA PHE A 33 -1.32 1.53 -8.48
C PHE A 33 -0.41 2.58 -7.85
N ALA A 34 0.11 3.53 -8.64
CA ALA A 34 1.09 4.51 -8.17
C ALA A 34 0.63 5.20 -6.87
N GLY A 35 1.45 5.09 -5.83
CA GLY A 35 1.20 5.58 -4.47
C GLY A 35 0.32 4.72 -3.58
N LYS A 36 -0.01 3.50 -3.98
CA LYS A 36 -0.86 2.59 -3.21
C LYS A 36 -0.05 1.42 -2.66
N ILE A 37 -0.40 1.02 -1.44
CA ILE A 37 0.06 -0.25 -0.87
C ILE A 37 -1.08 -1.25 -1.01
N MET A 38 -0.93 -2.24 -1.86
CA MET A 38 -1.92 -3.32 -1.97
C MET A 38 -1.64 -4.35 -0.88
N LEU A 39 -2.68 -4.86 -0.21
CA LEU A 39 -2.55 -5.74 0.96
C LEU A 39 -3.26 -7.07 0.73
N SER A 40 -2.74 -8.17 1.25
CA SER A 40 -3.32 -9.52 1.09
C SER A 40 -2.93 -10.44 2.25
N ASP A 41 -3.68 -11.53 2.44
CA ASP A 41 -3.30 -12.66 3.32
C ASP A 41 -2.34 -13.62 2.63
N LYS A 42 -2.18 -13.50 1.31
CA LYS A 42 -1.33 -14.35 0.50
C LYS A 42 -0.24 -13.52 -0.15
N ARG A 43 0.90 -14.16 -0.40
CA ARG A 43 1.98 -13.52 -1.16
C ARG A 43 1.46 -13.13 -2.55
N PHE A 44 1.69 -11.87 -2.93
CA PHE A 44 1.43 -11.40 -4.28
C PHE A 44 2.34 -12.11 -5.29
N PRO A 45 1.90 -12.28 -6.54
CA PRO A 45 2.75 -12.84 -7.59
C PRO A 45 4.00 -11.96 -7.78
N SER A 46 5.16 -12.58 -7.96
CA SER A 46 6.39 -11.91 -8.39
C SER A 46 6.53 -11.86 -9.91
N GLN A 47 5.77 -12.70 -10.63
CA GLN A 47 5.81 -12.85 -12.09
C GLN A 47 4.40 -13.07 -12.63
N ALA A 48 4.15 -12.64 -13.86
CA ALA A 48 2.89 -12.87 -14.55
C ALA A 48 3.11 -12.94 -16.06
N LYS A 49 2.17 -13.57 -16.77
CA LYS A 49 2.21 -13.72 -18.24
C LYS A 49 2.10 -12.40 -19.01
N SER A 50 1.50 -11.38 -18.39
CA SER A 50 1.37 -10.04 -18.95
C SER A 50 1.12 -9.01 -17.85
N LEU A 51 1.31 -7.72 -18.16
CA LEU A 51 1.02 -6.64 -17.23
C LEU A 51 -0.46 -6.59 -16.81
N SER A 52 -1.38 -6.74 -17.76
CA SER A 52 -2.82 -6.76 -17.44
C SER A 52 -3.18 -7.91 -16.50
N ALA A 53 -2.62 -9.11 -16.74
CA ALA A 53 -2.81 -10.26 -15.87
C ALA A 53 -2.22 -10.04 -14.47
N PHE A 54 -1.05 -9.40 -14.38
CA PHE A 54 -0.46 -8.99 -13.11
C PHE A 54 -1.40 -8.06 -12.34
N ASN A 55 -1.83 -6.97 -12.97
CA ASN A 55 -2.71 -5.97 -12.34
C ASN A 55 -4.05 -6.56 -11.90
N ALA A 56 -4.65 -7.42 -12.73
CA ALA A 56 -5.88 -8.13 -12.37
C ALA A 56 -5.67 -9.06 -11.17
N LYS A 57 -4.53 -9.77 -11.11
CA LYS A 57 -4.20 -10.65 -9.99
C LYS A 57 -3.97 -9.87 -8.69
N ILE A 58 -3.23 -8.76 -8.75
CA ILE A 58 -3.03 -7.87 -7.60
C ILE A 58 -4.39 -7.39 -7.07
N ARG A 59 -5.26 -6.85 -7.94
CA ARG A 59 -6.61 -6.37 -7.54
C ARG A 59 -7.45 -7.48 -6.89
N SER A 60 -7.52 -8.65 -7.52
CA SER A 60 -8.33 -9.77 -7.02
C SER A 60 -7.82 -10.35 -5.70
N GLN A 61 -6.52 -10.30 -5.42
CA GLN A 61 -5.95 -10.74 -4.13
C GLN A 61 -5.97 -9.66 -3.05
N SER A 62 -6.25 -8.41 -3.43
CA SER A 62 -6.17 -7.27 -2.51
C SER A 62 -7.36 -7.24 -1.57
N LYS A 63 -7.10 -6.99 -0.29
CA LYS A 63 -8.12 -6.81 0.73
C LYS A 63 -7.68 -5.81 1.78
N THR A 64 -8.66 -5.24 2.48
CA THR A 64 -8.46 -4.22 3.50
C THR A 64 -8.99 -4.64 4.86
N ASN A 65 -9.45 -5.88 5.02
CA ASN A 65 -9.90 -6.43 6.30
C ASN A 65 -9.15 -7.72 6.57
N PHE A 66 -8.59 -7.84 7.78
CA PHE A 66 -7.73 -8.95 8.18
C PHE A 66 -8.22 -9.55 9.48
N GLN A 67 -8.44 -10.86 9.47
CA GLN A 67 -8.87 -11.60 10.66
C GLN A 67 -7.66 -12.09 11.45
N GLU A 68 -7.75 -12.00 12.77
CA GLU A 68 -6.73 -12.48 13.71
C GLU A 68 -6.58 -13.99 13.60
N ASP A 69 -5.33 -14.46 13.55
CA ASP A 69 -4.99 -15.84 13.87
C ASP A 69 -5.16 -16.01 15.39
N LYS A 70 -6.22 -16.74 15.79
CA LYS A 70 -6.63 -16.85 17.20
C LYS A 70 -5.59 -17.56 18.06
N ASP A 71 -4.88 -18.53 17.49
CA ASP A 71 -3.92 -19.33 18.21
C ASP A 71 -2.64 -18.53 18.46
N LYS A 72 -2.20 -17.78 17.45
CA LYS A 72 -0.97 -16.98 17.50
C LYS A 72 -1.19 -15.53 17.96
N LYS A 73 -2.44 -15.09 18.07
CA LYS A 73 -2.84 -13.71 18.42
C LYS A 73 -2.13 -12.66 17.55
N GLN A 74 -2.16 -12.87 16.23
CA GLN A 74 -1.47 -12.01 15.27
C GLN A 74 -2.17 -11.93 13.92
N TRP A 75 -1.82 -10.92 13.12
CA TRP A 75 -2.21 -10.81 11.71
C TRP A 75 -0.98 -10.87 10.82
N LYS A 76 -0.96 -11.82 9.88
CA LYS A 76 0.05 -11.85 8.83
C LYS A 76 -0.49 -11.11 7.60
N VAL A 77 0.19 -10.04 7.21
CA VAL A 77 -0.20 -9.18 6.09
C VAL A 77 0.91 -9.15 5.06
N HIS A 78 0.63 -9.67 3.87
CA HIS A 78 1.46 -9.48 2.70
C HIS A 78 1.11 -8.15 2.04
N PHE A 79 2.11 -7.43 1.56
CA PHE A 79 1.90 -6.15 0.91
C PHE A 79 2.75 -5.97 -0.34
N ALA A 80 2.21 -5.23 -1.31
CA ALA A 80 2.89 -4.74 -2.49
C ALA A 80 2.76 -3.22 -2.54
N GLY A 81 3.85 -2.51 -2.26
CA GLY A 81 3.92 -1.07 -2.35
C GLY A 81 4.28 -0.62 -3.75
N PHE A 82 3.37 0.09 -4.40
CA PHE A 82 3.59 0.69 -5.71
C PHE A 82 3.89 2.16 -5.50
N LEU A 83 5.16 2.54 -5.60
CA LEU A 83 5.65 3.86 -5.23
C LEU A 83 5.26 4.92 -6.28
N ARG A 84 4.94 6.14 -5.82
CA ARG A 84 4.66 7.30 -6.69
C ARG A 84 5.86 7.74 -7.50
N GLN A 85 7.05 7.49 -6.98
CA GLN A 85 8.34 7.79 -7.59
C GLN A 85 9.30 6.62 -7.29
N PRO A 86 10.31 6.39 -8.12
CA PRO A 86 11.31 5.36 -7.87
C PRO A 86 11.97 5.53 -6.50
N LEU A 87 12.24 4.41 -5.81
CA LEU A 87 13.02 4.41 -4.58
C LEU A 87 14.48 4.70 -4.93
N ASN A 88 14.93 5.93 -4.73
CA ASN A 88 16.30 6.32 -5.04
C ASN A 88 17.30 5.94 -3.96
N ASP A 89 16.85 5.33 -2.86
CA ASP A 89 17.67 4.87 -1.75
C ASP A 89 17.63 3.34 -1.61
N LEU A 90 18.57 2.80 -0.84
CA LEU A 90 18.59 1.38 -0.50
C LEU A 90 17.73 1.08 0.73
N GLU A 91 17.22 2.10 1.40
CA GLU A 91 16.42 1.97 2.60
C GLU A 91 15.05 2.62 2.40
N TYR A 92 14.03 1.95 2.92
CA TYR A 92 12.71 2.51 3.10
C TYR A 92 12.13 2.05 4.44
N ILE A 93 11.25 2.88 4.99
CA ILE A 93 10.63 2.65 6.28
C ILE A 93 9.15 2.34 6.05
N VAL A 94 8.67 1.24 6.60
CA VAL A 94 7.25 0.94 6.67
C VAL A 94 6.75 1.35 8.05
N LYS A 95 5.76 2.24 8.11
CA LYS A 95 5.12 2.63 9.37
C LYS A 95 3.66 2.23 9.38
N VAL A 96 3.20 1.78 10.55
CA VAL A 96 1.79 1.44 10.79
C VAL A 96 1.25 2.35 11.88
N TYR A 97 0.16 3.03 11.56
CA TYR A 97 -0.54 3.96 12.44
C TYR A 97 -1.92 3.43 12.80
N GLU A 98 -2.37 3.67 14.03
CA GLU A 98 -3.79 3.66 14.36
C GLU A 98 -4.46 4.94 13.87
N MET A 99 -5.64 4.79 13.27
CA MET A 99 -6.51 5.87 12.86
C MET A 99 -7.69 5.95 13.84
N SER A 100 -7.68 6.91 14.77
CA SER A 100 -8.72 7.08 15.81
C SER A 100 -9.12 8.55 15.93
N GLY A 101 -10.42 8.84 15.82
CA GLY A 101 -10.97 10.19 16.07
C GLY A 101 -10.31 11.32 15.25
N GLY A 102 -9.83 11.02 14.04
CA GLY A 102 -9.12 11.98 13.19
C GLY A 102 -7.63 12.19 13.53
N ARG A 103 -7.11 11.50 14.55
CA ARG A 103 -5.68 11.49 14.92
C ARG A 103 -4.99 10.24 14.40
N GLN A 104 -3.68 10.36 14.19
CA GLN A 104 -2.79 9.26 13.83
C GLN A 104 -1.86 8.97 15.00
N GLN A 105 -1.83 7.72 15.44
CA GLN A 105 -0.88 7.26 16.46
C GLN A 105 0.04 6.21 15.84
N LEU A 106 1.35 6.44 15.87
CA LEU A 106 2.32 5.46 15.38
C LEU A 106 2.32 4.24 16.30
N LEU A 107 2.13 3.06 15.73
CA LEU A 107 2.17 1.78 16.45
C LEU A 107 3.47 1.02 16.21
N LEU A 108 3.90 0.95 14.94
CA LEU A 108 5.04 0.13 14.52
C LEU A 108 5.85 0.83 13.43
N THR A 109 7.16 0.56 13.42
CA THR A 109 8.11 0.99 12.41
C THR A 109 8.95 -0.21 12.00
N PHE A 110 9.09 -0.44 10.70
CA PHE A 110 9.93 -1.48 10.12
C PHE A 110 10.90 -0.85 9.12
N GLU A 111 12.19 -0.94 9.40
CA GLU A 111 13.23 -0.59 8.43
C GLU A 111 13.42 -1.76 7.46
N GLN A 112 13.54 -1.45 6.17
CA GLN A 112 13.70 -2.43 5.12
C GLN A 112 14.76 -1.95 4.14
N PHE A 113 15.56 -2.90 3.65
CA PHE A 113 16.63 -2.63 2.71
C PHE A 113 16.36 -3.30 1.36
N THR A 114 16.61 -2.57 0.28
CA THR A 114 16.57 -3.08 -1.10
C THR A 114 18.00 -3.32 -1.60
N HIS A 115 18.14 -4.23 -2.55
CA HIS A 115 19.43 -4.52 -3.18
C HIS A 115 19.77 -3.50 -4.27
N GLU A 116 18.77 -2.83 -4.82
CA GLU A 116 18.90 -1.94 -5.97
C GLU A 116 18.09 -0.65 -5.77
N ARG A 117 18.62 0.45 -6.31
CA ARG A 117 17.92 1.74 -6.42
C ARG A 117 17.06 1.75 -7.67
N GLY A 118 16.08 2.65 -7.71
CA GLY A 118 15.16 2.83 -8.83
C GLY A 118 13.96 1.88 -8.81
N GLN A 119 13.83 1.03 -7.79
CA GLN A 119 12.67 0.13 -7.68
C GLN A 119 11.38 0.95 -7.55
N THR A 120 10.36 0.58 -8.32
CA THR A 120 9.04 1.22 -8.27
C THR A 120 8.03 0.38 -7.50
N ALA A 121 8.22 -0.94 -7.42
CA ALA A 121 7.36 -1.84 -6.67
C ALA A 121 8.17 -2.60 -5.62
N LEU A 122 7.63 -2.70 -4.41
CA LEU A 122 8.24 -3.41 -3.29
C LEU A 122 7.26 -4.44 -2.74
N LEU A 123 7.63 -5.71 -2.75
CA LEU A 123 6.80 -6.80 -2.22
C LEU A 123 7.42 -7.31 -0.92
N SER A 124 6.67 -7.27 0.16
CA SER A 124 7.12 -7.82 1.44
C SER A 124 5.91 -8.28 2.27
N ASN A 125 6.15 -8.58 3.54
CA ASN A 125 5.12 -8.97 4.49
C ASN A 125 5.48 -8.44 5.88
N MET A 126 4.46 -8.30 6.71
CA MET A 126 4.60 -7.95 8.11
C MET A 126 3.70 -8.85 8.96
N THR A 127 4.12 -9.04 10.20
CA THR A 127 3.30 -9.67 11.23
C THR A 127 2.95 -8.61 12.26
N LEU A 128 1.66 -8.43 12.50
CA LEU A 128 1.15 -7.53 13.52
C LEU A 128 0.78 -8.37 14.73
N GLU A 129 1.46 -8.18 15.85
CA GLU A 129 1.17 -8.90 17.09
C GLU A 129 0.14 -8.14 17.92
N ARG A 130 -0.88 -8.84 18.43
CA ARG A 130 -1.99 -8.25 19.21
C ARG A 130 -1.53 -7.36 20.35
N LYS A 131 -0.48 -7.74 21.08
CA LYS A 131 0.08 -6.95 22.18
C LYS A 131 0.56 -5.55 21.76
N HIS A 132 0.87 -5.34 20.49
CA HIS A 132 1.39 -4.06 19.97
C HIS A 132 0.32 -3.24 19.27
N VAL A 133 -0.66 -3.88 18.62
CA VAL A 133 -1.65 -3.19 17.78
C VAL A 133 -3.08 -3.25 18.30
N GLY A 134 -3.34 -4.03 19.35
CA GLY A 134 -4.70 -4.28 19.85
C GLY A 134 -5.55 -5.08 18.85
N VAL A 135 -6.88 -4.98 18.99
CA VAL A 135 -7.88 -5.63 18.11
C VAL A 135 -8.92 -4.61 17.64
N ASN A 136 -9.59 -4.90 16.52
CA ASN A 136 -10.74 -4.13 16.00
C ASN A 136 -10.40 -2.66 15.74
N LYS A 137 -9.24 -2.42 15.11
CA LYS A 137 -8.71 -1.10 14.81
C LYS A 137 -8.75 -0.81 13.31
N GLU A 138 -8.93 0.48 12.98
CA GLU A 138 -8.59 1.01 11.66
C GLU A 138 -7.15 1.49 11.67
N LEU A 139 -6.36 0.99 10.73
CA LEU A 139 -4.93 1.24 10.63
C LEU A 139 -4.59 1.90 9.29
N MET A 140 -3.48 2.63 9.27
CA MET A 140 -2.86 3.14 8.05
C MET A 140 -1.44 2.61 7.96
N ILE A 141 -1.11 1.98 6.83
CA ILE A 141 0.26 1.64 6.48
C ILE A 141 0.82 2.70 5.53
N THR A 142 2.08 3.05 5.73
CA THR A 142 2.83 3.95 4.86
C THR A 142 4.18 3.33 4.52
N MET A 143 4.68 3.65 3.33
CA MET A 143 6.06 3.42 2.92
C MET A 143 6.72 4.77 2.71
N GLU A 144 7.80 5.00 3.43
CA GLU A 144 8.50 6.26 3.48
C GLU A 144 9.96 6.11 3.07
N SER A 145 10.50 7.14 2.45
CA SER A 145 11.94 7.30 2.26
C SER A 145 12.29 8.76 2.48
N LYS A 146 13.32 9.04 3.29
CA LYS A 146 13.75 10.41 3.66
C LYS A 146 12.58 11.29 4.13
N GLY A 147 11.69 10.73 4.95
CA GLY A 147 10.52 11.43 5.49
C GLY A 147 9.40 11.72 4.50
N ARG A 148 9.47 11.21 3.25
CA ARG A 148 8.41 11.36 2.25
C ARG A 148 7.62 10.07 2.11
N VAL A 149 6.29 10.17 2.21
CA VAL A 149 5.38 9.05 1.93
C VAL A 149 5.34 8.76 0.43
N LEU A 150 5.84 7.59 0.05
CA LEU A 150 5.90 7.11 -1.33
C LEU A 150 4.69 6.28 -1.72
N ALA A 151 4.08 5.59 -0.75
CA ALA A 151 2.83 4.86 -0.91
C ALA A 151 2.12 4.72 0.44
N SER A 152 0.80 4.57 0.41
CA SER A 152 0.00 4.34 1.63
C SER A 152 -1.24 3.51 1.35
N ASN A 153 -1.82 2.91 2.40
CA ASN A 153 -3.17 2.38 2.37
C ASN A 153 -3.78 2.35 3.79
N ARG A 154 -5.11 2.29 3.87
CA ARG A 154 -5.85 2.05 5.11
C ARG A 154 -6.44 0.64 5.10
N PHE A 155 -6.47 0.02 6.26
CA PHE A 155 -7.03 -1.32 6.44
C PHE A 155 -7.52 -1.51 7.87
N ARG A 156 -8.28 -2.56 8.11
CA ARG A 156 -8.82 -2.91 9.42
C ARG A 156 -8.30 -4.26 9.85
N ILE A 157 -7.98 -4.36 11.13
CA ILE A 157 -7.70 -5.62 11.80
C ILE A 157 -8.89 -6.00 12.66
N LEU A 158 -9.32 -7.25 12.55
CA LEU A 158 -10.46 -7.80 13.27
C LEU A 158 -9.95 -8.91 14.18
N GLY A 159 -10.35 -8.87 15.45
CA GLY A 159 -9.94 -9.85 16.46
C GLY A 159 -11.02 -10.03 17.51
N GLN A 160 -10.90 -11.08 18.33
CA GLN A 160 -11.87 -11.27 19.41
C GLN A 160 -11.64 -10.21 20.49
N GLY A 161 -12.65 -9.40 20.82
CA GLY A 161 -12.58 -8.46 21.94
C GLY A 161 -12.29 -9.19 23.24
N GLU A 162 -11.56 -8.53 24.15
CA GLU A 162 -11.34 -9.07 25.49
C GLU A 162 -12.70 -9.10 26.21
N LYS A 163 -13.14 -10.30 26.60
CA LYS A 163 -14.33 -10.46 27.44
C LYS A 163 -13.92 -10.07 28.86
N TYR A 164 -14.04 -8.80 29.19
CA TYR A 164 -14.04 -8.38 30.58
C TYR A 164 -15.35 -8.84 31.21
N THR A 165 -15.35 -10.04 31.78
CA THR A 165 -16.41 -10.45 32.70
C THR A 165 -16.20 -9.61 33.96
N GLY A 166 -16.83 -8.44 34.02
CA GLY A 166 -16.80 -7.58 35.19
C GLY A 166 -17.49 -8.26 36.36
N LYS A 167 -16.79 -9.18 37.03
CA LYS A 167 -17.08 -9.50 38.42
C LYS A 167 -16.52 -8.33 39.21
N VAL A 168 -17.40 -7.39 39.53
CA VAL A 168 -17.14 -6.39 40.55
C VAL A 168 -17.35 -7.12 41.87
N ASP A 169 -16.27 -7.55 42.49
CA ASP A 169 -16.33 -7.97 43.89
C ASP A 169 -16.47 -6.70 44.73
N PHE A 170 -17.69 -6.38 45.13
CA PHE A 170 -17.93 -5.38 46.16
C PHE A 170 -17.47 -6.00 47.49
N SER A 171 -16.30 -5.60 47.98
CA SER A 171 -15.98 -5.81 49.39
C SER A 171 -16.92 -4.92 50.21
N GLU A 172 -17.65 -5.49 51.17
CA GLU A 172 -18.63 -4.81 52.06
C GLU A 172 -18.06 -3.65 52.90
N GLU A 173 -16.76 -3.36 52.79
CA GLU A 173 -16.02 -2.41 53.64
C GLU A 173 -16.21 -0.93 53.26
N GLU A 174 -16.81 -0.63 52.09
CA GLU A 174 -17.18 0.75 51.69
C GLU A 174 -18.62 1.15 52.04
N ALA A 175 -19.44 0.24 52.59
CA ALA A 175 -20.87 0.46 52.82
C ALA A 175 -21.26 0.81 54.28
N SER A 176 -20.30 0.88 55.22
CA SER A 176 -20.59 1.23 56.61
C SER A 176 -20.02 2.62 56.95
N GLY A 177 -20.90 3.63 56.91
CA GLY A 177 -20.64 4.92 57.51
C GLY A 177 -20.35 4.76 59.00
N GLY A 178 -19.10 4.98 59.39
CA GLY A 178 -18.69 5.08 60.79
C GLY A 178 -19.17 6.39 61.42
N PRO A 179 -19.51 6.40 62.72
CA PRO A 179 -20.23 7.50 63.36
C PRO A 179 -19.34 8.73 63.57
N LYS A 180 -19.99 9.90 63.55
CA LYS A 180 -19.42 11.16 64.06
C LYS A 180 -19.14 11.00 65.55
N GLU A 181 -17.90 11.17 65.96
CA GLU A 181 -17.53 11.48 67.34
C GLU A 181 -17.32 13.00 67.48
N GLU A 182 -17.70 13.50 68.66
CA GLU A 182 -17.98 14.88 69.06
C GLU A 182 -16.82 15.88 68.99
#